data_AF-A0A9P5SUB6-F1
#
_entry.id   AF-A0A9P5SUB6-F1
#
_cell.length_a   1.000
_cell.length_b   1.000
_cell.length_c   1.000
_cell.angle_alpha   90.00
_cell.angle_beta   90.00
_cell.angle_gamma   90.00
#
_symmetry.space_group_name_H-M   'P 1'
#
loop_
_entity.id
_entity.type
_entity.pdbx_description
1 polymer ?
#
loop_
_entity_poly.entity_id
_entity_poly.type
_entity_poly.pdbx_seq_one_letter_code
_entity_poly.pdbx_strand_id
1 'polypeptide(L)'
;MPEAPKDKVTHQQYLDARAELNDLISRKKIVDRNLAGLENSIYAFEGSYLEDTQHGGNIIRGFDGYINTKADKSRVKYAESDRLFSMSSTTFTKASNSIEE
;
A
#
# COMPACT_ATOMS: atom_id res chain seq x y z
N MET A 1 29.91 9.00 -50.53
CA MET A 1 29.96 7.79 -49.68
C MET A 1 28.59 7.63 -49.05
N PRO A 2 27.89 6.50 -49.21
CA PRO A 2 26.64 6.27 -48.48
C PRO A 2 26.98 5.79 -47.05
N GLU A 3 26.42 6.45 -46.04
CA GLU A 3 26.52 6.01 -44.64
C GLU A 3 25.81 4.66 -44.46
N ALA A 4 26.45 3.73 -43.74
CA ALA A 4 25.87 2.44 -43.39
C ALA A 4 24.67 2.60 -42.44
N PRO A 5 23.60 1.79 -42.56
CA PRO A 5 22.43 1.91 -41.70
C PRO A 5 22.82 1.55 -40.27
N LYS A 6 22.66 2.51 -39.36
CA LYS A 6 22.76 2.28 -37.91
C LYS A 6 21.52 1.48 -37.46
N ASP A 7 21.75 0.54 -36.55
CA ASP A 7 20.76 -0.20 -35.76
C ASP A 7 20.02 -1.36 -36.45
N LYS A 8 20.75 -2.47 -36.67
CA LYS A 8 20.13 -3.80 -36.67
C LYS A 8 20.38 -4.45 -35.32
N VAL A 9 19.34 -4.60 -34.52
CA VAL A 9 19.39 -5.38 -33.27
C VAL A 9 19.89 -6.78 -33.61
N THR A 10 21.02 -7.16 -33.03
CA THR A 10 21.59 -8.48 -33.23
C THR A 10 20.74 -9.53 -32.52
N HIS A 11 20.75 -10.77 -33.01
CA HIS A 11 20.04 -11.86 -32.36
C HIS A 11 20.44 -12.02 -30.88
N GLN A 12 21.72 -11.79 -30.56
CA GLN A 12 22.23 -11.81 -29.20
C GLN A 12 21.60 -10.71 -28.33
N GLN A 13 21.53 -9.47 -28.82
CA GLN A 13 20.87 -8.36 -28.11
C GLN A 13 19.39 -8.65 -27.83
N TYR A 14 18.69 -9.34 -28.74
CA TYR A 14 17.32 -9.78 -28.51
C TYR A 14 17.23 -10.83 -27.38
N LEU A 15 18.13 -11.81 -27.37
CA LEU A 15 18.17 -12.83 -26.33
C LEU A 15 18.48 -12.24 -24.96
N ASP A 16 19.43 -11.30 -24.90
CA ASP A 16 19.81 -10.61 -23.66
C ASP A 16 18.65 -9.76 -23.12
N ALA A 17 17.99 -8.98 -23.99
CA ALA A 17 16.81 -8.19 -23.63
C ALA A 17 15.64 -9.07 -23.15
N ARG A 18 15.45 -10.26 -23.76
CA ARG A 18 14.43 -11.21 -23.31
C ARG A 18 14.76 -11.79 -21.93
N ALA A 19 16.03 -12.08 -21.66
CA ALA A 19 16.47 -12.56 -20.35
C ALA A 19 16.26 -11.49 -19.27
N GLU A 20 16.67 -10.25 -19.54
CA GLU A 20 16.47 -9.10 -18.65
C GLU A 20 14.98 -8.86 -18.37
N LEU A 21 14.13 -8.91 -19.41
CA LEU A 21 12.68 -8.76 -19.24
C LEU A 21 12.10 -9.82 -18.29
N ASN A 22 12.53 -11.09 -18.41
CA ASN A 22 12.05 -12.15 -17.53
C ASN A 22 12.46 -11.90 -16.07
N ASP A 23 13.69 -11.45 -15.84
CA ASP A 23 14.17 -11.10 -14.51
C ASP A 23 13.39 -9.91 -13.93
N LEU A 24 13.16 -8.87 -14.72
CA LEU A 24 12.35 -7.71 -14.33
C LEU A 24 10.91 -8.11 -13.98
N ILE A 25 10.29 -9.00 -14.75
CA ILE A 25 8.95 -9.53 -14.44
C ILE A 25 8.97 -10.31 -13.12
N SER A 26 9.99 -11.12 -12.88
CA SER A 26 10.14 -11.87 -11.62
C SER A 26 10.28 -10.93 -10.43
N ARG A 27 11.16 -9.92 -10.54
CA ARG A 27 11.34 -8.88 -9.52
C ARG A 27 10.07 -8.11 -9.25
N LYS A 28 9.35 -7.69 -10.31
CA LYS A 28 8.04 -7.02 -10.17
C LYS A 28 7.07 -7.87 -9.34
N LYS A 29 6.92 -9.17 -9.65
CA LYS A 29 6.03 -10.08 -8.90
C LYS A 29 6.39 -10.17 -7.42
N ILE A 30 7.68 -10.13 -7.08
CA ILE A 30 8.14 -10.16 -5.69
C ILE A 30 7.76 -8.85 -4.98
N VAL A 31 8.02 -7.71 -5.62
CA VAL A 31 7.67 -6.38 -5.08
C VAL A 31 6.17 -6.26 -4.88
N ASP A 32 5.35 -6.66 -5.86
CA ASP A 32 3.90 -6.62 -5.76
C ASP A 32 3.39 -7.47 -4.58
N ARG A 33 3.96 -8.66 -4.37
CA ARG A 33 3.63 -9.52 -3.22
C ARG A 33 4.01 -8.88 -1.89
N ASN A 34 5.21 -8.30 -1.81
CA ASN A 34 5.69 -7.66 -0.60
C ASN A 34 4.84 -6.43 -0.26
N LEU A 35 4.45 -5.64 -1.27
CA LEU A 35 3.55 -4.50 -1.10
C LEU A 35 2.20 -4.95 -0.51
N ALA A 36 1.56 -5.96 -1.11
CA ALA A 36 0.29 -6.48 -0.60
C ALA A 36 0.41 -7.01 0.84
N GLY A 37 1.51 -7.69 1.17
CA GLY A 37 1.79 -8.15 2.54
C GLY A 37 1.92 -6.99 3.53
N LEU A 38 2.60 -5.91 3.13
CA LEU A 38 2.77 -4.72 3.96
C LEU A 38 1.43 -4.00 4.17
N GLU A 39 0.65 -3.82 3.11
CA GLU A 39 -0.67 -3.16 3.18
C GLU A 39 -1.63 -3.92 4.09
N ASN A 40 -1.66 -5.26 4.00
CA ASN A 40 -2.43 -6.09 4.93
C ASN A 40 -1.96 -5.94 6.38
N SER A 41 -0.65 -5.82 6.60
CA SER A 41 -0.09 -5.63 7.94
C SER A 41 -0.48 -4.26 8.51
N ILE A 42 -0.40 -3.20 7.69
CA ILE A 42 -0.86 -1.84 8.06
C ILE A 42 -2.32 -1.89 8.47
N TYR A 43 -3.19 -2.48 7.65
CA TYR A 43 -4.62 -2.59 7.92
C TYR A 43 -4.91 -3.29 9.26
N ALA A 44 -4.22 -4.41 9.52
CA ALA A 44 -4.35 -5.14 10.78
C ALA A 44 -3.89 -4.29 11.97
N PHE A 45 -2.73 -3.65 11.88
CA PHE A 45 -2.19 -2.79 12.94
C PHE A 45 -3.07 -1.57 13.22
N GLU A 46 -3.64 -0.95 12.18
CA GLU A 46 -4.59 0.14 12.35
C GLU A 46 -5.83 -0.31 13.13
N GLY A 47 -6.33 -1.52 12.85
CA GLY A 47 -7.49 -2.07 13.56
C GLY A 47 -7.22 -2.19 15.06
N SER A 48 -6.11 -2.85 15.42
CA SER A 48 -5.70 -2.99 16.82
C SER A 48 -5.42 -1.63 17.47
N TYR A 49 -4.74 -0.72 16.79
CA TYR A 49 -4.44 0.60 17.33
C TYR A 49 -5.71 1.41 17.62
N LEU A 50 -6.68 1.44 16.70
CA LEU A 50 -7.92 2.19 16.89
C LEU A 50 -8.80 1.59 17.99
N GLU A 51 -8.79 0.27 18.15
CA GLU A 51 -9.48 -0.43 19.24
C GLU A 51 -8.86 -0.12 20.61
N ASP A 52 -7.54 -0.25 20.73
CA ASP A 52 -6.81 -0.03 21.98
C ASP A 52 -6.83 1.44 22.43
N THR A 53 -6.78 2.37 21.47
CA THR A 53 -6.67 3.81 21.76
C THR A 53 -8.00 4.55 21.83
N GLN A 54 -9.13 3.82 21.83
CA GLN A 54 -10.46 4.43 21.76
C GLN A 54 -10.76 5.42 22.92
N HIS A 55 -10.09 5.27 24.07
CA HIS A 55 -10.41 5.99 25.32
C HIS A 55 -9.42 7.11 25.64
N GLY A 56 -8.13 6.90 25.36
CA GLY A 56 -7.06 7.85 25.71
C GLY A 56 -6.80 8.91 24.64
N GLY A 57 -7.50 8.82 23.51
CA GLY A 57 -7.23 9.63 22.32
C GLY A 57 -6.15 9.02 21.43
N ASN A 58 -6.16 9.43 20.16
CA ASN A 58 -5.29 8.88 19.12
C ASN A 58 -5.03 9.89 18.01
N ILE A 59 -4.17 9.55 17.06
CA ILE A 59 -3.75 10.43 15.97
C ILE A 59 -4.92 10.85 15.07
N ILE A 60 -5.99 10.03 14.99
CA ILE A 60 -7.14 10.31 14.13
C ILE A 60 -8.10 11.32 14.77
N ARG A 61 -8.36 11.17 16.07
CA ARG A 61 -9.40 11.94 16.79
C ARG A 61 -8.85 12.96 17.77
N GLY A 62 -7.53 13.01 17.96
CA GLY A 62 -6.86 13.86 18.94
C GLY A 62 -6.71 13.19 20.31
N PHE A 63 -5.95 13.86 21.20
CA PHE A 63 -5.56 13.35 22.51
C PHE A 63 -6.30 14.03 23.68
N ASP A 64 -7.45 14.65 23.43
CA ASP A 64 -8.20 15.37 24.48
C ASP A 64 -8.66 14.46 25.63
N GLY A 65 -8.92 13.18 25.36
CA GLY A 65 -9.23 12.15 26.36
C GLY A 65 -8.07 11.82 27.31
N TYR A 66 -6.83 12.13 26.92
CA TYR A 66 -5.66 11.96 27.79
C TYR A 66 -5.64 12.98 28.94
N ILE A 67 -6.06 14.21 28.67
CA ILE A 67 -6.07 15.31 29.65
C ILE A 67 -7.39 15.34 30.43
N ASN A 68 -8.50 14.93 29.81
CA ASN A 68 -9.85 15.09 30.36
C ASN A 68 -10.56 13.74 30.54
N THR A 69 -10.47 13.16 31.75
CA THR A 69 -11.12 11.90 32.13
C THR A 69 -12.66 11.94 32.12
N LYS A 70 -13.24 13.12 31.89
CA LYS A 70 -14.69 13.37 31.83
C LYS A 70 -15.22 13.55 30.40
N ALA A 71 -14.36 13.45 29.37
CA ALA A 71 -14.81 13.52 27.99
C ALA A 71 -15.88 12.45 27.72
N ASP A 72 -17.00 12.89 27.17
CA ASP A 72 -18.25 12.14 27.07
C ASP A 72 -18.02 10.76 26.44
N LYS A 73 -18.45 9.72 27.15
CA LYS A 73 -18.19 8.29 26.85
C LYS A 73 -19.06 7.77 25.71
N SER A 74 -19.26 8.54 24.65
CA SER A 74 -19.84 8.00 23.44
C SER A 74 -18.81 7.09 22.80
N ARG A 75 -18.98 5.76 22.93
CA ARG A 75 -18.25 4.74 22.15
C ARG A 75 -18.62 4.92 20.67
N VAL A 76 -18.09 5.94 20.02
CA VAL A 76 -18.15 6.08 18.57
C VAL A 76 -17.24 4.99 18.03
N LYS A 77 -17.84 3.93 17.50
CA LYS A 77 -17.12 2.87 16.78
C LYS A 77 -16.25 3.51 15.70
N TYR A 78 -15.05 2.99 15.49
CA TYR A 78 -14.23 3.48 14.37
C TYR A 78 -14.89 3.06 13.06
N ALA A 79 -14.88 3.99 12.10
CA ALA A 79 -15.36 3.75 10.75
C ALA A 79 -14.18 3.34 9.86
N GLU A 80 -14.48 2.76 8.70
CA GLU A 80 -13.44 2.42 7.72
C GLU A 80 -12.67 3.66 7.24
N SER A 81 -13.34 4.82 7.23
CA SER A 81 -12.73 6.12 6.94
C SER A 81 -11.68 6.56 7.97
N ASP A 82 -11.66 5.98 9.18
CA ASP A 82 -10.69 6.31 10.23
C ASP A 82 -9.32 5.64 9.98
N ARG A 83 -9.20 4.75 8.99
CA ARG A 83 -7.98 4.03 8.62
C ARG A 83 -7.10 4.84 7.67
N LEU A 84 -6.55 5.94 8.19
CA LEU A 84 -5.81 6.92 7.39
C LEU A 84 -4.60 6.32 6.64
N PHE A 85 -3.90 5.36 7.21
CA PHE A 85 -2.72 4.74 6.58
C PHE A 85 -3.14 3.80 5.45
N SER A 86 -4.13 2.93 5.65
CA SER A 86 -4.71 2.13 4.56
C SER A 86 -5.30 2.99 3.45
N MET A 87 -6.02 4.06 3.80
CA MET A 87 -6.61 5.00 2.82
C MET A 87 -5.56 5.83 2.06
N SER A 88 -4.32 5.90 2.56
CA SER A 88 -3.23 6.57 1.84
C SER A 88 -2.66 5.74 0.68
N SER A 89 -2.92 4.44 0.62
CA SER A 89 -2.47 3.60 -0.51
C SER A 89 -3.54 3.49 -1.59
N THR A 90 -3.23 4.04 -2.77
CA THR A 90 -4.09 3.88 -3.94
C THR A 90 -4.21 2.44 -4.41
N THR A 91 -3.21 1.60 -4.14
CA THR A 91 -3.22 0.18 -4.53
C THR A 91 -4.14 -0.60 -3.60
N PHE A 92 -4.08 -0.32 -2.30
CA PHE A 92 -5.00 -0.89 -1.31
C PHE A 92 -6.46 -0.54 -1.63
N THR A 93 -6.78 0.74 -1.86
CA THR A 93 -8.16 1.17 -2.20
C THR A 93 -8.67 0.52 -3.49
N LYS A 94 -7.81 0.37 -4.51
CA LYS A 94 -8.20 -0.34 -5.73
C LYS A 94 -8.49 -1.81 -5.44
N ALA A 95 -7.65 -2.47 -4.65
CA ALA A 95 -7.83 -3.87 -4.29
C ALA A 95 -9.09 -4.09 -3.45
N SER A 96 -9.39 -3.22 -2.49
CA SER A 96 -10.63 -3.28 -1.70
C SER A 96 -11.87 -3.10 -2.58
N ASN A 97 -11.87 -2.11 -3.47
CA ASN A 97 -13.01 -1.84 -4.34
C ASN A 97 -13.23 -2.96 -5.37
N SER A 98 -12.16 -3.63 -5.82
CA SER A 98 -12.25 -4.75 -6.75
C SER A 98 -12.89 -6.01 -6.13
N ILE A 99 -13.02 -6.07 -4.81
CA ILE A 99 -13.68 -7.18 -4.09
C ILE A 99 -15.19 -6.91 -3.93
N GLU A 100 -15.63 -5.64 -4.03
CA GLU A 100 -17.03 -5.23 -3.84
C GLU A 100 -17.87 -5.24 -5.13
N GLU A 101 -17.24 -5.34 -6.31
CA GLU A 101 -17.90 -5.60 -7.62
C GLU A 101 -17.99 -7.10 -7.95
#